data_AF-A0A3Q9RN85-F1
#
_entry.id   AF-A0A3Q9RN85-F1
#
_cell.length_a   1.000
_cell.length_b   1.000
_cell.length_c   1.000
_cell.angle_alpha   90.00
_cell.angle_beta   90.00
_cell.angle_gamma   90.00
#
_symmetry.space_group_name_H-M   'P 1'
#
loop_
_entity.id
_entity.type
_entity.pdbx_description
1 polymer ?
#
loop_
_entity_poly.entity_id
_entity_poly.type
_entity_poly.pdbx_seq_one_letter_code
_entity_poly.pdbx_strand_id
1 'polypeptide(L)'
;MLLYAKDGHTFTNFLNDIENIEGYDEKLFKKGLIFLERHKTKRSRIQSIFFETCKFVSSKENNEAIDYEDKKKTFYALPPDGNIQKVKGLGEFSREHSLIRQGIYNCLKGKVKTHKGWKFSYREEDLL
;
A
#
# COMPACT_ATOMS: atom_id res chain seq x y z
N MET A 1 -9.04 1.48 -15.14
CA MET A 1 -8.60 1.94 -16.46
C MET A 1 -8.02 0.73 -17.18
N LEU A 2 -8.85 0.04 -17.96
CA LEU A 2 -8.48 -1.14 -18.75
C LEU A 2 -7.84 -0.68 -20.08
N LEU A 3 -7.35 -1.63 -20.91
CA LEU A 3 -6.89 -1.55 -22.32
C LEU A 3 -5.37 -1.90 -22.48
N TYR A 4 -4.79 -2.54 -23.52
CA TYR A 4 -5.08 -2.70 -24.96
C TYR A 4 -4.32 -3.92 -25.58
N ALA A 5 -4.81 -4.46 -26.71
CA ALA A 5 -4.03 -5.25 -27.70
C ALA A 5 -4.59 -4.98 -29.14
N LYS A 6 -3.80 -5.32 -30.17
CA LYS A 6 -3.73 -4.70 -31.50
C LYS A 6 -4.85 -5.04 -32.51
N ASP A 7 -5.75 -5.97 -32.20
CA ASP A 7 -6.87 -6.35 -33.06
C ASP A 7 -8.18 -6.26 -32.28
N GLY A 8 -9.08 -5.35 -32.69
CA GLY A 8 -10.49 -5.31 -32.25
C GLY A 8 -10.75 -5.24 -30.73
N HIS A 9 -11.12 -4.06 -30.24
CA HIS A 9 -11.41 -3.81 -28.84
C HIS A 9 -12.78 -4.37 -28.41
N THR A 10 -12.83 -5.65 -28.08
CA THR A 10 -14.06 -6.24 -27.53
C THR A 10 -13.78 -6.94 -26.21
N PHE A 11 -14.76 -6.88 -25.31
CA PHE A 11 -14.80 -7.72 -24.10
C PHE A 11 -14.64 -9.20 -24.45
N THR A 12 -15.13 -9.60 -25.63
CA THR A 12 -14.97 -10.95 -26.19
C THR A 12 -13.49 -11.35 -26.31
N ASN A 13 -12.64 -10.48 -26.85
CA ASN A 13 -11.21 -10.77 -26.98
C ASN A 13 -10.55 -10.89 -25.60
N PHE A 14 -10.89 -10.00 -24.66
CA PHE A 14 -10.41 -10.13 -23.27
C PHE A 14 -10.81 -11.47 -22.64
N LEU A 15 -12.06 -11.90 -22.81
CA LEU A 15 -12.50 -13.20 -22.28
C LEU A 15 -11.79 -14.38 -22.94
N ASN A 16 -11.52 -14.30 -24.24
CA ASN A 16 -10.80 -15.35 -24.95
C ASN A 16 -9.34 -15.46 -24.47
N ASP A 17 -8.74 -14.33 -24.11
CA ASP A 17 -7.33 -14.28 -23.77
C ASP A 17 -7.04 -14.39 -22.26
N ILE A 18 -8.07 -14.27 -21.40
CA ILE A 18 -7.90 -14.26 -19.94
C ILE A 18 -7.20 -15.53 -19.43
N GLU A 19 -7.47 -16.66 -20.08
CA GLU A 19 -6.89 -17.97 -19.75
C GLU A 19 -5.40 -18.04 -20.06
N ASN A 20 -4.92 -17.18 -20.96
CA ASN A 20 -3.51 -17.12 -21.37
C ASN A 20 -2.68 -16.19 -20.49
N ILE A 21 -3.29 -15.52 -19.51
CA ILE A 21 -2.57 -14.63 -18.59
C ILE A 21 -1.94 -15.45 -17.47
N GLU A 22 -0.66 -15.18 -17.18
CA GLU A 22 0.08 -15.82 -16.07
C GLU A 22 -0.71 -15.74 -14.76
N GLY A 23 -0.81 -16.88 -14.06
CA GLY A 23 -1.47 -16.99 -12.75
C GLY A 23 -2.99 -17.14 -12.81
N TYR A 24 -3.60 -17.19 -13.99
CA TYR A 24 -5.04 -17.44 -14.10
C TYR A 24 -5.39 -18.87 -13.66
N ASP A 25 -6.36 -18.98 -12.76
CA ASP A 25 -7.02 -20.22 -12.37
C ASP A 25 -8.52 -19.95 -12.32
N GLU A 26 -9.29 -20.64 -13.15
CA GLU A 26 -10.73 -20.41 -13.31
C GLU A 26 -11.51 -20.57 -11.99
N LYS A 27 -11.15 -21.55 -11.16
CA LYS A 27 -11.83 -21.82 -9.89
C LYS A 27 -11.55 -20.72 -8.89
N LEU A 28 -10.31 -20.25 -8.80
CA LEU A 28 -9.93 -19.15 -7.93
C LEU A 28 -10.50 -17.83 -8.41
N PHE A 29 -10.51 -17.59 -9.72
CA PHE A 29 -11.08 -16.40 -10.35
C PHE A 29 -12.59 -16.30 -10.08
N LYS A 30 -13.34 -17.39 -10.32
CA LYS A 30 -14.79 -17.45 -10.03
C LYS A 30 -15.11 -17.26 -8.54
N LYS A 31 -14.19 -17.62 -7.65
CA LYS A 31 -14.31 -17.38 -6.20
C LYS A 31 -13.83 -16.00 -5.76
N GLY A 32 -13.28 -15.19 -6.67
CA GLY A 32 -12.71 -13.87 -6.35
C GLY A 32 -11.42 -13.94 -5.52
N LEU A 33 -10.70 -15.06 -5.55
CA LEU A 33 -9.49 -15.29 -4.75
C LEU A 33 -8.21 -14.82 -5.44
N ILE A 34 -8.28 -14.61 -6.75
CA ILE A 34 -7.22 -14.00 -7.56
C ILE A 34 -7.79 -12.82 -8.34
N PHE A 35 -6.95 -11.83 -8.57
CA PHE A 35 -7.28 -10.65 -9.35
C PHE A 35 -6.09 -10.25 -10.21
N LEU A 36 -6.37 -9.50 -11.27
CA LEU A 36 -5.34 -9.08 -12.17
C LEU A 36 -4.57 -7.87 -11.62
N GLU A 37 -3.25 -7.99 -11.55
CA GLU A 37 -2.34 -6.94 -11.09
C GLU A 37 -1.28 -6.64 -12.15
N ARG A 38 -0.79 -5.40 -12.18
CA ARG A 38 0.28 -5.00 -13.09
C ARG A 38 1.65 -5.32 -12.49
N HIS A 39 2.46 -6.05 -13.24
CA HIS A 39 3.83 -6.37 -12.84
C HIS A 39 4.73 -5.12 -12.94
N LYS A 40 5.29 -4.68 -11.81
CA LYS A 40 6.02 -3.40 -11.68
C LYS A 40 7.39 -3.38 -12.39
N THR A 41 7.94 -4.52 -12.76
CA THR A 41 9.33 -4.65 -13.26
C THR A 41 9.48 -4.33 -14.75
N LYS A 42 8.39 -4.33 -15.53
CA LYS A 42 8.42 -4.01 -16.96
C LYS A 42 7.89 -2.59 -17.21
N ARG A 43 8.76 -1.57 -17.08
CA ARG A 43 8.49 -0.24 -17.65
C ARG A 43 8.65 -0.30 -19.17
N SER A 44 7.61 -0.77 -19.86
CA SER A 44 7.51 -0.56 -21.30
C SER A 44 7.26 0.92 -21.59
N ARG A 45 8.04 1.54 -22.49
CA ARG A 45 7.74 2.88 -23.07
C ARG A 45 6.45 2.88 -23.89
N ILE A 46 5.91 1.70 -24.20
CA ILE A 46 4.71 1.49 -24.98
C ILE A 46 3.62 0.96 -24.05
N GLN A 47 2.56 1.74 -23.86
CA GLN A 47 1.46 1.49 -22.94
C GLN A 47 0.49 0.39 -23.40
N SER A 48 0.95 -0.68 -24.07
CA SER A 48 0.04 -1.49 -24.90
C SER A 48 0.25 -3.01 -24.95
N ILE A 49 0.87 -3.67 -23.96
CA ILE A 49 0.85 -5.15 -23.92
C ILE A 49 0.48 -5.65 -22.53
N PHE A 50 -0.81 -5.89 -22.32
CA PHE A 50 -1.40 -6.35 -21.07
C PHE A 50 -0.95 -7.77 -20.68
N PHE A 51 -0.86 -8.70 -21.64
CA PHE A 51 -0.46 -10.09 -21.37
C PHE A 51 0.95 -10.21 -20.80
N GLU A 52 1.89 -9.43 -21.33
CA GLU A 52 3.28 -9.52 -20.91
C GLU A 52 3.58 -8.72 -19.63
N THR A 53 2.66 -7.84 -19.21
CA THR A 53 2.85 -6.90 -18.10
C THR A 53 1.86 -7.05 -16.96
N CYS A 54 0.89 -7.96 -17.07
CA CYS A 54 -0.08 -8.27 -16.04
C CYS A 54 -0.06 -9.75 -15.70
N LYS A 55 -0.37 -10.07 -14.45
CA LYS A 55 -0.58 -11.44 -13.99
C LYS A 55 -1.69 -11.48 -12.95
N PHE A 56 -2.37 -12.61 -12.85
CA PHE A 56 -3.28 -12.87 -11.75
C PHE A 56 -2.49 -13.21 -10.50
N VAL A 57 -2.88 -12.60 -9.38
CA VAL A 57 -2.28 -12.81 -8.07
C VAL A 57 -3.36 -12.95 -7.02
N SER A 58 -3.06 -13.74 -6.00
CA SER A 58 -3.81 -13.73 -4.75
C SER A 58 -3.51 -12.47 -3.94
N SER A 59 -4.39 -12.13 -2.99
CA SER A 59 -4.11 -11.04 -2.05
C SER A 59 -2.84 -11.28 -1.23
N LYS A 60 -2.53 -12.55 -0.93
CA LYS A 60 -1.32 -12.93 -0.19
C LYS A 60 -0.07 -12.58 -1.00
N GLU A 61 0.02 -13.03 -2.25
CA GLU A 61 1.17 -12.75 -3.12
C GLU A 61 1.33 -11.25 -3.39
N ASN A 62 0.23 -10.52 -3.59
CA ASN A 62 0.29 -9.07 -3.77
C ASN A 62 0.82 -8.37 -2.50
N ASN A 63 0.38 -8.81 -1.32
CA ASN A 63 0.86 -8.25 -0.04
C ASN A 63 2.33 -8.58 0.20
N GLU A 64 2.80 -9.79 -0.14
CA GLU A 64 4.21 -10.18 -0.02
C GLU A 64 5.13 -9.38 -0.97
N ALA A 65 4.62 -9.00 -2.15
CA ALA A 65 5.35 -8.14 -3.09
C ALA A 65 5.38 -6.65 -2.68
N ILE A 66 4.65 -6.26 -1.62
CA ILE A 66 4.69 -4.90 -1.09
C ILE A 66 5.80 -4.82 -0.05
N ASP A 67 6.84 -4.04 -0.35
CA ASP A 67 7.74 -3.56 0.69
C ASP A 67 6.99 -2.54 1.56
N TYR A 68 6.56 -2.98 2.74
CA TYR A 68 5.86 -2.12 3.70
C TYR A 68 6.83 -1.13 4.39
N GLU A 69 8.14 -1.39 4.38
CA GLU A 69 9.14 -0.55 5.03
C GLU A 69 9.31 0.78 4.29
N ASP A 70 9.27 0.76 2.95
CA ASP A 70 9.30 1.96 2.11
C ASP A 70 8.02 2.82 2.29
N LYS A 71 6.88 2.19 2.62
CA LYS A 71 5.60 2.90 2.82
C LYS A 71 5.43 3.51 4.22
N LYS A 72 6.29 3.17 5.19
CA LYS A 72 6.17 3.71 6.56
C LYS A 72 6.48 5.20 6.56
N LYS A 73 5.53 6.01 7.03
CA LYS A 73 5.73 7.45 7.24
C LYS A 73 6.62 7.73 8.44
N THR A 74 7.47 8.74 8.30
CA THR A 74 8.29 9.28 9.39
C THR A 74 7.57 10.43 10.09
N PHE A 75 7.72 10.52 11.41
CA PHE A 75 7.21 11.61 12.26
C PHE A 75 8.11 11.78 13.49
N TYR A 76 7.87 12.83 14.27
CA TYR A 76 8.56 13.10 15.52
C TYR A 76 7.61 12.92 16.70
N ALA A 77 8.12 12.34 17.78
CA ALA A 77 7.40 12.08 19.01
C ALA A 77 8.13 12.73 20.18
N LEU A 78 7.43 13.54 20.97
CA LEU A 78 7.93 14.10 22.21
C LEU A 78 7.26 13.35 23.37
N PRO A 79 7.99 12.52 24.14
CA PRO A 79 7.46 11.89 25.34
C PRO A 79 7.21 12.90 26.47
N PRO A 80 6.44 12.51 27.50
CA PRO A 80 6.21 13.36 28.67
C PRO A 80 7.49 13.68 29.46
N ASP A 81 8.51 12.82 29.39
CA ASP A 81 9.77 12.91 30.13
C ASP A 81 10.89 13.64 29.38
N GLY A 82 10.64 14.06 28.13
CA GLY A 82 11.57 14.93 27.40
C GLY A 82 11.83 14.47 25.97
N ASN A 83 13.06 14.06 25.70
CA ASN A 83 13.72 14.16 24.39
C ASN A 83 12.89 13.70 23.17
N ILE A 84 12.86 14.54 22.13
CA ILE A 84 12.20 14.25 20.86
C ILE A 84 12.86 13.04 20.18
N GLN A 85 12.02 12.17 19.65
CA GLN A 85 12.41 10.96 18.93
C GLN A 85 11.91 11.01 17.49
N LYS A 86 12.77 10.68 16.53
CA LYS A 86 12.39 10.49 15.13
C LYS A 86 11.93 9.05 14.93
N VAL A 87 10.70 8.87 14.48
CA VAL A 87 10.02 7.57 14.41
C VAL A 87 9.62 7.27 12.98
N LYS A 88 9.87 6.03 12.53
CA LYS A 88 9.40 5.53 11.22
C LYS A 88 8.35 4.44 11.42
N GLY A 89 7.11 4.74 11.04
CA GLY A 89 6.00 3.80 11.15
C GLY A 89 5.26 3.91 12.49
N LEU A 90 3.95 4.15 12.40
CA LEU A 90 3.11 4.43 13.56
C LEU A 90 2.72 3.15 14.33
N GLY A 91 2.60 2.02 13.62
CA GLY A 91 2.10 0.77 14.20
C GLY A 91 3.01 0.18 15.27
N GLU A 92 4.29 0.07 14.97
CA GLU A 92 5.31 -0.47 15.87
C GLU A 92 5.48 0.41 17.11
N PHE A 93 5.75 1.69 16.89
CA PHE A 93 5.85 2.71 17.94
C PHE A 93 4.62 2.74 18.87
N SER A 94 3.42 2.63 18.31
CA SER A 94 2.20 2.62 19.13
C SER A 94 2.12 1.43 20.08
N ARG A 95 2.61 0.25 19.68
CA ARG A 95 2.61 -0.95 20.54
C ARG A 95 3.67 -0.85 21.62
N GLU A 96 4.87 -0.42 21.25
CA GLU A 96 6.01 -0.26 22.15
C GLU A 96 5.67 0.66 23.33
N HIS A 97 5.02 1.80 23.06
CA HIS A 97 4.67 2.78 24.09
C HIS A 97 3.23 2.67 24.62
N SER A 98 2.53 1.56 24.33
CA SER A 98 1.15 1.33 24.78
C SER A 98 0.18 2.48 24.42
N LEU A 99 0.36 3.04 23.23
CA LEU A 99 -0.44 4.12 22.65
C LEU A 99 -1.43 3.56 21.63
N ILE A 100 -2.62 4.15 21.55
CA ILE A 100 -3.58 3.85 20.47
C ILE A 100 -3.18 4.62 19.20
N ARG A 101 -3.09 3.92 18.06
CA ARG A 101 -2.73 4.49 16.74
C ARG A 101 -3.56 5.72 16.38
N GLN A 102 -4.87 5.65 16.61
CA GLN A 102 -5.81 6.74 16.31
C GLN A 102 -5.52 8.00 17.16
N GLY A 103 -5.07 7.83 18.41
CA GLY A 103 -4.68 8.95 19.28
C GLY A 103 -3.49 9.71 18.71
N ILE A 104 -2.43 8.98 18.35
CA ILE A 104 -1.24 9.54 17.68
C ILE A 104 -1.65 10.25 16.38
N TYR A 105 -2.49 9.61 15.57
CA TYR A 105 -2.96 10.19 14.31
C TYR A 105 -3.78 11.48 14.49
N ASN A 106 -4.59 11.55 15.56
CA ASN A 106 -5.32 12.77 15.90
C ASN A 106 -4.36 13.90 16.32
N CYS A 107 -3.27 13.60 17.03
CA CYS A 107 -2.21 14.57 17.33
C CYS A 107 -1.52 15.07 16.06
N LEU A 108 -1.10 14.16 15.18
CA LEU A 108 -0.45 14.50 13.90
C LEU A 108 -1.35 15.33 12.97
N LYS A 109 -2.67 15.26 13.14
CA LYS A 109 -3.65 16.08 12.42
C LYS A 109 -3.99 17.41 13.12
N GLY A 110 -3.41 17.67 14.29
CA GLY A 110 -3.73 18.83 15.11
C GLY A 110 -5.13 18.78 15.75
N LYS A 111 -5.82 17.64 15.75
CA LYS A 111 -7.16 17.50 16.34
C LYS A 111 -7.14 17.47 17.86
N VAL A 112 -6.08 16.93 18.43
CA VAL A 112 -5.83 16.90 19.88
C VAL A 112 -4.37 17.27 20.13
N LYS A 113 -4.08 17.97 21.21
CA LYS A 113 -2.71 18.46 21.49
C LYS A 113 -1.76 17.36 21.92
N THR A 114 -2.27 16.40 22.70
CA THR A 114 -1.48 15.30 23.28
C THR A 114 -2.26 14.00 23.28
N HIS A 115 -1.55 12.89 23.40
CA HIS A 115 -2.12 11.56 23.64
C HIS A 115 -1.31 10.87 24.74
N LYS A 116 -1.93 10.66 25.90
CA LYS A 116 -1.25 10.17 27.11
C LYS A 116 0.03 10.95 27.47
N GLY A 117 -0.02 12.27 27.33
CA GLY A 117 1.11 13.18 27.59
C GLY A 117 2.12 13.30 26.45
N TRP A 118 2.08 12.44 25.43
CA TRP A 118 2.94 12.54 24.26
C TRP A 118 2.44 13.60 23.28
N LYS A 119 3.37 14.31 22.63
CA LYS A 119 3.10 15.16 21.47
C LYS A 119 3.68 14.54 20.21
N PHE A 120 3.07 14.84 19.05
CA PHE A 120 3.48 14.29 17.76
C PHE A 120 3.39 15.35 16.68
N SER A 121 4.40 15.41 15.80
CA SER A 121 4.37 16.24 14.59
C SER A 121 5.12 15.59 13.44
N TYR A 122 4.84 16.02 12.20
CA TYR A 122 5.66 15.66 11.04
C TYR A 122 6.95 16.48 10.94
N ARG A 123 7.07 17.54 11.73
CA ARG A 123 8.23 18.44 11.79
C ARG A 123 8.72 18.52 13.23
N GLU A 124 10.03 18.51 13.44
CA GLU A 124 10.62 18.50 14.77
C GLU A 124 10.40 19.83 15.49
N GLU A 125 10.51 20.92 14.74
CA GLU A 125 10.34 22.30 15.21
C GLU A 125 8.96 22.62 15.78
N ASP A 126 7.93 21.82 15.45
CA ASP A 126 6.57 22.01 15.97
C ASP A 126 6.38 21.43 17.39
N LEU A 127 7.40 20.75 17.93
CA LEU A 127 7.35 20.10 19.25
C LEU A 127 8.05 20.91 20.36
N LEU A 128 8.80 21.94 19.98
CA LEU A 128 9.46 22.91 20.87
C LEU A 128 8.49 24.04 21.22
#